data_AF-A0A8S4RS00-F1
#
_entry.id   AF-A0A8S4RS00-F1
#
_cell.length_a   1.000
_cell.length_b   1.000
_cell.length_c   1.000
_cell.angle_alpha   90.00
_cell.angle_beta   90.00
_cell.angle_gamma   90.00
#
_symmetry.space_group_name_H-M   'P 1'
#
loop_
_entity.id
_entity.type
_entity.pdbx_description
1 polymer ?
#
loop_
_entity_poly.entity_id
_entity_poly.type
_entity_poly.pdbx_seq_one_letter_code
_entity_poly.pdbx_strand_id
1 'polypeptide(L)'
;MTRDQVVHCKKTDRVKNFKKHATDAYTLDDIVYEGAVYFRPGMVPSQRQVYYQYCDVELPEVQQLLALEPPQGYLCHARRGWLPPDADQLCRDHVFRSVKQTLLDTHKADLKFEFQDSSSAESESEEEEAGGASTSMNEADESLNINE
;
A
#
# COMPACT_ATOMS: atom_id res chain seq x y z
N MET A 1 25.42 8.28 -5.25
CA MET A 1 24.41 8.56 -4.21
C MET A 1 24.63 7.58 -3.08
N THR A 2 25.05 8.11 -1.93
CA THR A 2 25.61 7.36 -0.79
C THR A 2 24.46 6.68 -0.03
N ARG A 3 24.46 5.35 0.06
CA ARG A 3 23.48 4.59 0.87
C ARG A 3 23.94 4.58 2.31
N ASP A 4 23.28 5.36 3.15
CA ASP A 4 23.49 5.34 4.60
C ASP A 4 22.99 4.01 5.18
N GLN A 5 23.92 3.28 5.81
CA GLN A 5 23.64 2.04 6.54
C GLN A 5 23.26 2.38 7.98
N VAL A 6 22.03 2.10 8.38
CA VAL A 6 21.60 2.17 9.79
C VAL A 6 21.12 0.80 10.24
N VAL A 7 21.71 0.34 11.34
CA VAL A 7 21.59 -1.00 11.93
C VAL A 7 20.29 -1.11 12.74
N HIS A 8 19.53 -2.21 12.64
CA HIS A 8 18.39 -2.45 13.53
C HIS A 8 18.40 -3.85 14.17
N CYS A 9 18.42 -3.86 15.50
CA CYS A 9 18.47 -5.03 16.38
C CYS A 9 17.08 -5.68 16.51
N LYS A 10 16.99 -7.02 16.41
CA LYS A 10 15.74 -7.77 16.64
C LYS A 10 15.42 -7.91 18.13
N LYS A 11 14.13 -7.76 18.47
CA LYS A 11 13.56 -7.66 19.82
C LYS A 11 13.32 -9.02 20.52
N THR A 12 14.17 -10.02 20.27
CA THR A 12 14.06 -11.33 20.92
C THR A 12 15.42 -11.97 21.10
N ASP A 13 16.26 -11.40 21.96
CA ASP A 13 17.38 -12.16 22.51
C ASP A 13 17.44 -11.97 24.03
N ARG A 14 16.97 -13.00 24.71
CA ARG A 14 17.15 -13.18 26.14
C ARG A 14 18.66 -13.32 26.36
N VAL A 15 19.28 -12.23 26.80
CA VAL A 15 20.68 -12.05 27.21
C VAL A 15 21.43 -13.38 27.39
N LYS A 16 22.27 -13.74 26.42
CA LYS A 16 23.34 -14.71 26.60
C LYS A 16 24.67 -14.08 26.21
N ASN A 17 25.36 -13.64 27.27
CA ASN A 17 26.80 -13.43 27.44
C ASN A 17 27.62 -12.98 26.22
N PHE A 18 28.08 -11.73 26.32
CA PHE A 18 29.19 -11.17 25.56
C PHE A 18 30.49 -11.97 25.77
N LYS A 19 30.93 -12.73 24.76
CA LYS A 19 32.35 -12.89 24.42
C LYS A 19 32.57 -13.57 23.07
N LYS A 20 33.00 -12.80 22.05
CA LYS A 20 34.24 -12.93 21.26
C LYS A 20 34.09 -12.39 19.83
N HIS A 21 35.13 -11.67 19.42
CA HIS A 21 35.36 -11.05 18.10
C HIS A 21 35.49 -12.08 16.96
N ALA A 22 34.98 -11.75 15.77
CA ALA A 22 35.64 -11.93 14.47
C ALA A 22 34.76 -11.31 13.36
N THR A 23 35.38 -10.90 12.26
CA THR A 23 34.75 -10.37 11.04
C THR A 23 33.77 -11.37 10.42
N ASP A 24 32.49 -11.30 10.78
CA ASP A 24 31.44 -12.08 10.13
C ASP A 24 31.03 -11.38 8.84
N ALA A 25 31.36 -12.00 7.70
CA ALA A 25 30.84 -11.59 6.41
C ALA A 25 29.32 -11.83 6.42
N TYR A 26 28.53 -10.76 6.43
CA TYR A 26 27.08 -10.84 6.28
C TYR A 26 26.74 -11.69 5.05
N THR A 27 25.95 -12.73 5.25
CA THR A 27 25.46 -13.56 4.15
C THR A 27 24.37 -12.79 3.41
N LEU A 28 24.13 -13.12 2.13
CA LEU A 28 23.09 -12.46 1.34
C LEU A 28 21.69 -12.65 1.98
N ASP A 29 21.52 -13.74 2.74
CA ASP A 29 20.34 -14.05 3.54
C ASP A 29 20.11 -13.06 4.72
N ASP A 30 21.14 -12.31 5.13
CA ASP A 30 21.04 -11.30 6.20
C ASP A 30 20.55 -9.93 5.70
N ILE A 31 20.38 -9.75 4.38
CA ILE A 31 19.98 -8.48 3.78
C ILE A 31 18.46 -8.29 3.90
N VAL A 32 18.04 -7.35 4.73
CA VAL A 32 16.64 -6.94 4.85
C VAL A 32 16.35 -5.79 3.88
N TYR A 33 15.44 -6.04 2.94
CA TYR A 33 14.97 -5.01 2.03
C TYR A 33 14.17 -3.94 2.78
N GLU A 34 14.38 -2.66 2.43
CA GLU A 34 13.66 -1.54 3.02
C GLU A 34 12.13 -1.72 2.94
N GLY A 35 11.65 -2.20 1.79
CA GLY A 35 10.23 -2.50 1.57
C GLY A 35 9.68 -3.62 2.46
N ALA A 36 10.50 -4.33 3.24
CA ALA A 36 10.03 -5.27 4.25
C ALA A 36 9.78 -4.61 5.61
N VAL A 37 10.30 -3.40 5.83
CA VAL A 37 10.20 -2.65 7.10
C VAL A 37 9.34 -1.41 6.93
N TYR A 38 9.63 -0.62 5.90
CA TYR A 38 8.95 0.65 5.64
C TYR A 38 8.13 0.58 4.36
N PHE A 39 7.03 1.32 4.35
CA PHE A 39 6.24 1.54 3.15
C PHE A 39 6.25 3.02 2.79
N ARG A 40 6.81 3.37 1.62
CA ARG A 40 6.89 4.73 1.09
C ARG A 40 6.20 4.85 -0.27
N PRO A 41 5.74 6.04 -0.66
CA PRO A 41 5.21 6.28 -2.00
C PRO A 41 6.20 5.83 -3.09
N GLY A 42 5.70 5.20 -4.15
CA GLY A 42 6.51 4.73 -5.27
C GLY A 42 7.25 3.41 -5.02
N MET A 43 6.98 2.73 -3.90
CA MET A 43 7.52 1.40 -3.60
C MET A 43 6.50 0.30 -3.87
N VAL A 44 6.98 -0.84 -4.38
CA VAL A 44 6.21 -2.09 -4.45
C VAL A 44 6.80 -3.06 -3.42
N PRO A 45 5.99 -3.62 -2.50
CA PRO A 45 6.46 -4.60 -1.55
C PRO A 45 7.08 -5.82 -2.25
N SER A 46 8.21 -6.30 -1.76
CA SER A 46 8.92 -7.46 -2.34
C SER A 46 8.15 -8.77 -2.18
N GLN A 47 7.23 -8.83 -1.21
CA GLN A 47 6.40 -9.98 -0.91
C GLN A 47 4.93 -9.64 -1.11
N ARG A 48 4.13 -10.65 -1.47
CA ARG A 48 2.68 -10.49 -1.70
C ARG A 48 1.92 -10.10 -0.43
N GLN A 49 2.39 -10.53 0.74
CA GLN A 49 1.80 -10.23 2.04
C GLN A 49 2.89 -9.70 2.95
N VAL A 50 2.70 -8.48 3.44
CA VAL A 50 3.61 -7.82 4.39
C VAL A 50 2.77 -7.21 5.51
N TYR A 51 3.31 -7.27 6.73
CA TYR A 51 2.68 -6.71 7.92
C TYR A 51 3.52 -5.53 8.39
N TYR A 52 3.08 -4.32 8.07
CA TYR A 52 3.70 -3.09 8.55
C TYR A 52 3.08 -2.67 9.88
N GLN A 53 3.88 -2.02 10.73
CA GLN A 53 3.31 -1.21 11.80
C GLN A 53 2.85 0.12 11.22
N TYR A 54 1.80 0.71 11.78
CA TYR A 54 1.27 1.99 11.29
C TYR A 54 2.31 3.12 11.27
N CYS A 55 3.27 3.09 12.20
CA CYS A 55 4.37 4.05 12.27
C CYS A 55 5.37 3.92 11.11
N ASP A 56 5.43 2.76 10.46
CA ASP A 56 6.36 2.48 9.36
C ASP A 56 5.74 2.76 7.97
N VAL A 57 4.46 3.16 7.94
CA VAL A 57 3.75 3.55 6.72
C VAL A 57 3.84 5.06 6.54
N GLU A 58 4.70 5.49 5.62
CA GLU A 58 4.97 6.90 5.32
C GLU A 58 4.09 7.41 4.16
N LEU A 59 2.79 7.06 4.17
CA LEU A 59 1.80 7.63 3.25
C LEU A 59 1.10 8.82 3.91
N PRO A 60 1.05 10.01 3.27
CA PRO A 60 0.40 11.19 3.83
C PRO A 60 -1.06 10.94 4.26
N GLU A 61 -1.81 10.21 3.45
CA GLU A 61 -3.22 9.92 3.71
C GLU A 61 -3.40 8.99 4.92
N VAL A 62 -2.50 8.01 5.06
CA VAL A 62 -2.49 7.10 6.21
C VAL A 62 -2.09 7.87 7.47
N GLN A 63 -1.05 8.70 7.39
CA GLN A 63 -0.61 9.52 8.52
C GLN A 63 -1.70 10.49 8.98
N GLN A 64 -2.48 11.06 8.05
CA GLN A 64 -3.61 11.92 8.39
C GLN A 64 -4.72 11.15 9.12
N LEU A 65 -5.03 9.91 8.72
CA LEU A 65 -5.99 9.06 9.42
C LEU A 65 -5.50 8.69 10.83
N LEU A 66 -4.21 8.41 10.98
CA LEU A 66 -3.60 8.03 12.26
C LEU A 66 -3.43 9.22 13.22
N ALA A 67 -3.37 10.44 12.69
CA ALA A 67 -3.30 11.67 13.50
C ALA A 67 -4.64 12.04 14.14
N LEU A 68 -5.74 11.35 13.80
CA LEU A 68 -7.04 11.58 14.41
C LEU A 68 -7.02 11.12 15.87
N GLU A 69 -7.15 12.08 16.78
CA GLU A 69 -7.24 11.77 18.19
C GLU A 69 -8.59 11.10 18.52
N PRO A 70 -8.58 10.06 19.36
CA PRO A 70 -9.81 9.44 19.80
C PRO A 70 -10.64 10.45 20.62
N PRO A 71 -11.98 10.45 20.50
CA PRO A 71 -12.84 11.34 21.28
C PRO A 71 -12.62 11.18 22.79
N GLN A 72 -12.90 12.24 23.56
CA GLN A 72 -12.77 12.19 25.01
C GLN A 72 -13.62 11.05 25.60
N GLY A 73 -13.00 10.21 26.43
CA GLY A 73 -13.66 9.05 27.04
C GLY A 73 -13.72 7.81 26.15
N TYR A 74 -13.12 7.84 24.96
CA TYR A 74 -13.00 6.66 24.11
C TYR A 74 -12.15 5.59 24.80
N LEU A 75 -12.65 4.35 24.78
CA LEU A 75 -11.95 3.19 25.33
C LEU A 75 -11.23 2.43 24.21
N CYS A 76 -10.05 1.93 24.52
CA CYS A 76 -9.29 1.07 23.62
C CYS A 76 -10.13 -0.15 23.22
N HIS A 77 -10.40 -0.30 21.92
CA HIS A 77 -11.23 -1.38 21.41
C HIS A 77 -10.42 -2.66 21.22
N ALA A 78 -10.98 -3.82 21.60
CA ALA A 78 -10.29 -5.11 21.58
C ALA A 78 -9.68 -5.52 20.22
N ARG A 79 -10.30 -5.09 19.11
CA ARG A 79 -9.83 -5.43 17.74
C ARG A 79 -9.05 -4.34 17.00
N ARG A 80 -9.39 -3.06 17.24
CA ARG A 80 -8.86 -1.92 16.47
C ARG A 80 -7.98 -0.98 17.31
N GLY A 81 -7.85 -1.27 18.61
CA GLY A 81 -7.14 -0.44 19.55
C GLY A 81 -7.73 0.96 19.63
N TRP A 82 -6.87 1.96 19.45
CA TRP A 82 -7.21 3.38 19.52
C TRP A 82 -7.71 3.96 18.20
N LEU A 83 -7.75 3.16 17.13
CA LEU A 83 -8.17 3.64 15.83
C LEU A 83 -9.69 3.89 15.78
N PRO A 84 -10.12 4.88 14.98
CA PRO A 84 -11.52 5.04 14.60
C PRO A 84 -12.09 3.78 13.92
N PRO A 85 -13.42 3.63 13.86
CA PRO A 85 -14.06 2.62 13.02
C PRO A 85 -13.54 2.69 11.58
N ASP A 86 -13.33 1.53 10.96
CA ASP A 86 -12.91 1.33 9.56
C ASP A 86 -11.56 1.95 9.14
N ALA A 87 -10.85 2.60 10.06
CA ALA A 87 -9.54 3.20 9.78
C ALA A 87 -8.52 2.16 9.31
N ASP A 88 -8.59 0.92 9.80
CA ASP A 88 -7.72 -0.17 9.36
C ASP A 88 -7.94 -0.55 7.90
N GLN A 89 -9.20 -0.61 7.47
CA GLN A 89 -9.55 -0.88 6.07
C GLN A 89 -9.14 0.28 5.16
N LEU A 90 -9.42 1.51 5.57
CA LEU A 90 -9.03 2.71 4.81
C LEU A 90 -7.51 2.78 4.62
N CYS A 91 -6.72 2.52 5.67
CA CYS A 91 -5.27 2.48 5.57
C CYS A 91 -4.80 1.43 4.55
N ARG A 92 -5.39 0.23 4.56
CA ARG A 92 -5.07 -0.82 3.58
C ARG A 92 -5.41 -0.40 2.16
N ASP A 93 -6.55 0.25 1.95
CA ASP A 93 -6.98 0.72 0.63
C ASP A 93 -6.04 1.79 0.08
N HIS A 94 -5.55 2.71 0.92
CA HIS A 94 -4.55 3.70 0.54
C HIS A 94 -3.23 3.06 0.11
N VAL A 95 -2.73 2.11 0.89
CA VAL A 95 -1.51 1.34 0.55
C VAL A 95 -1.71 0.59 -0.77
N PHE A 96 -2.83 -0.12 -0.93
CA PHE A 96 -3.10 -0.88 -2.15
C PHE A 96 -3.20 0.02 -3.38
N ARG A 97 -3.86 1.18 -3.27
CA ARG A 97 -3.95 2.16 -4.35
C ARG A 97 -2.57 2.70 -4.74
N SER A 98 -1.71 2.99 -3.76
CA SER A 98 -0.34 3.45 -3.99
C SER A 98 0.49 2.39 -4.72
N VAL A 99 0.39 1.12 -4.32
CA VAL A 99 1.08 0.01 -5.01
C VAL A 99 0.57 -0.14 -6.45
N LYS A 100 -0.75 -0.13 -6.65
CA LYS A 100 -1.35 -0.23 -7.99
C LYS A 100 -0.88 0.90 -8.91
N GLN A 101 -0.85 2.13 -8.39
CA GLN A 101 -0.36 3.28 -9.12
C GLN A 101 1.11 3.11 -9.51
N THR A 102 1.95 2.72 -8.54
CA THR A 102 3.38 2.48 -8.75
C THR A 102 3.63 1.42 -9.83
N LEU A 103 2.86 0.32 -9.82
CA LEU A 103 2.97 -0.73 -10.84
C LEU A 103 2.59 -0.22 -12.24
N LEU A 104 1.49 0.52 -12.35
CA LEU A 104 1.06 1.10 -13.61
C LEU A 104 2.08 2.09 -14.17
N ASP A 105 2.65 2.93 -13.31
CA ASP A 105 3.65 3.91 -13.71
C ASP A 105 4.95 3.25 -14.16
N THR A 106 5.38 2.17 -13.48
CA THR A 106 6.53 1.35 -13.90
C THR A 106 6.29 0.75 -15.28
N HIS A 107 5.13 0.10 -15.50
CA HIS A 107 4.80 -0.49 -16.80
C HIS A 107 4.68 0.54 -17.92
N LYS A 108 4.14 1.74 -17.64
CA LYS A 108 4.09 2.83 -18.61
C LYS A 108 5.48 3.35 -18.97
N ALA A 109 6.39 3.44 -17.99
CA ALA A 109 7.77 3.85 -18.23
C ALA A 109 8.50 2.83 -19.12
N ASP A 110 8.30 1.53 -18.89
CA ASP A 110 8.89 0.46 -19.70
C ASP A 110 8.39 0.53 -21.16
N LEU A 111 7.07 0.70 -21.37
CA LEU A 111 6.49 0.84 -22.71
C LEU A 111 6.99 2.11 -23.42
N LYS A 112 7.21 3.21 -22.69
CA LYS A 112 7.71 4.46 -23.26
C LYS A 112 9.19 4.36 -23.68
N PHE A 113 9.98 3.53 -23.00
CA PHE A 113 11.38 3.29 -23.36
C PHE A 113 11.49 2.50 -24.68
N GLU A 114 10.65 1.48 -24.88
CA GLU A 114 10.61 0.68 -26.11
C GLU A 114 10.13 1.49 -27.35
N PHE A 115 9.31 2.52 -27.15
CA PHE A 115 8.85 3.41 -28.22
C PHE A 115 9.96 4.36 -28.74
N GLN A 116 11.01 4.60 -27.95
CA GLN A 116 12.09 5.53 -28.32
C GLN A 116 13.31 4.85 -28.97
N ASP A 117 13.45 3.53 -28.88
CA ASP A 117 14.47 2.75 -29.61
C ASP A 117 13.96 2.23 -30.97
N SER A 118 12.65 2.31 -31.23
CA SER A 118 12.05 2.06 -32.56
C SER A 118 11.56 3.36 -33.20
N SER A 119 12.48 4.24 -33.57
CA SER A 119 12.17 5.30 -34.53
C SER A 119 12.01 4.72 -35.94
N SER A 120 10.84 4.15 -36.23
CA SER A 120 10.20 4.27 -37.55
C SER A 120 8.73 3.84 -37.49
N ALA A 121 7.86 4.80 -37.85
CA ALA A 121 6.44 4.69 -38.20
C ALA A 121 5.40 4.76 -37.06
N GLU A 122 4.97 6.00 -36.79
CA GLU A 122 3.60 6.52 -36.61
C GLU A 122 2.47 5.55 -36.21
N SER A 123 1.70 5.92 -35.18
CA SER A 123 0.25 6.15 -35.34
C SER A 123 -0.39 6.66 -34.04
N GLU A 124 -0.66 7.96 -34.04
CA GLU A 124 -1.71 8.64 -33.27
C GLU A 124 -3.09 8.00 -33.49
N SER A 125 -3.84 7.82 -32.41
CA SER A 125 -5.31 7.76 -32.45
C SER A 125 -5.86 8.17 -31.07
N GLU A 126 -6.38 9.39 -31.05
CA GLU A 126 -7.20 9.96 -29.99
C GLU A 126 -8.67 9.83 -30.43
N GLU A 127 -9.52 9.23 -29.58
CA GLU A 127 -10.98 9.31 -29.70
C GLU A 127 -11.59 9.49 -28.30
N GLU A 128 -12.03 10.72 -28.04
CA GLU A 128 -13.07 11.07 -27.08
C GLU A 128 -14.42 10.95 -27.79
N GLU A 129 -15.41 10.29 -27.19
CA GLU A 129 -16.83 10.58 -27.52
C GLU A 129 -17.72 10.43 -26.28
N ALA A 130 -18.61 11.40 -26.15
CA ALA A 130 -19.45 11.68 -25.02
C ALA A 130 -20.85 11.11 -25.26
N GLY A 131 -21.24 10.09 -24.49
CA GLY A 131 -22.60 9.54 -24.51
C GLY A 131 -23.40 9.93 -23.27
N GLY A 132 -23.98 11.13 -23.26
CA GLY A 132 -24.97 11.53 -22.26
C GLY A 132 -26.39 11.10 -22.66
N ALA A 133 -27.06 10.31 -21.82
CA ALA A 133 -28.52 10.26 -21.75
C ALA A 133 -28.98 9.78 -20.36
N SER A 134 -29.52 10.71 -19.59
CA SER A 134 -30.27 10.51 -18.36
C SER A 134 -31.56 9.73 -18.65
N THR A 135 -31.91 8.75 -17.80
CA THR A 135 -33.31 8.46 -17.52
C THR A 135 -33.52 8.27 -16.03
N SER A 136 -34.53 8.97 -15.55
CA SER A 136 -34.94 9.14 -14.17
C SER A 136 -35.72 7.92 -13.66
N MET A 137 -35.74 7.86 -12.34
CA MET A 137 -36.50 7.03 -11.40
C MET A 137 -37.90 6.55 -11.86
N ASN A 138 -38.29 5.36 -11.40
CA ASN A 138 -39.46 5.07 -10.53
C ASN A 138 -39.63 3.54 -10.42
N GLU A 139 -39.51 2.97 -9.22
CA GLU A 139 -40.60 2.58 -8.29
C GLU A 139 -41.36 1.29 -8.67
N ALA A 140 -41.69 0.57 -7.61
CA ALA A 140 -42.19 -0.80 -7.56
C ALA A 140 -43.64 -0.95 -8.04
N ASP A 141 -43.98 -2.15 -8.50
CA ASP A 141 -45.35 -2.71 -8.51
C ASP A 141 -45.21 -4.24 -8.64
N GLU A 142 -45.59 -5.04 -7.62
CA GLU A 142 -46.89 -5.74 -7.48
C GLU A 142 -46.94 -7.00 -8.40
N SER A 143 -47.47 -8.17 -8.06
CA SER A 143 -48.52 -8.53 -7.12
C SER A 143 -48.45 -10.01 -6.77
N LEU A 144 -49.17 -10.33 -5.70
CA LEU A 144 -49.58 -11.65 -5.22
C LEU A 144 -50.11 -12.57 -6.33
N ASN A 145 -49.81 -13.87 -6.24
CA ASN A 145 -50.82 -14.88 -6.56
C ASN A 145 -50.67 -16.14 -5.68
N ILE A 146 -51.70 -16.33 -4.85
CA ILE A 146 -52.28 -17.57 -4.31
C ILE A 146 -52.16 -18.68 -5.40
N ASN A 147 -51.91 -19.98 -5.16
CA ASN A 147 -52.70 -20.98 -4.43
C ASN A 147 -51.91 -22.31 -4.40
N GLU A 148 -51.91 -23.02 -3.27
CA GLU A 148 -52.42 -24.41 -3.06
C GLU A 148 -51.97 -24.96 -1.69
#